data_AF-A0AAW2D2E6-F1
#
_entry.id   AF-A0AAW2D2E6-F1
#
_cell.length_a   1.000
_cell.length_b   1.000
_cell.length_c   1.000
_cell.angle_alpha   90.00
_cell.angle_beta   90.00
_cell.angle_gamma   90.00
#
_symmetry.space_group_name_H-M   'P 1'
#
loop_
_entity.id
_entity.type
_entity.pdbx_description
1 polymer ?
#
loop_
_entity_poly.entity_id
_entity_poly.type
_entity_poly.pdbx_seq_one_letter_code
_entity_poly.pdbx_strand_id
1 'polypeptide(L)'
;MGAGFEASKEVTGGEWYTDGKLDVEFVSTLKILCLKSMQKVGVATVEDIAESIERLGVFKGNNIDLNQIHQVLGSLELEGEVEKMSDDGQGRVSSVPIGKICYRSRAKKLEKTNAMESIPCGICPQISLCTPDGIISPITCVYYKRWLDF
;
A
#
# COMPACT_ATOMS: atom_id res chain seq x y z
N MET A 1 24.30 37.04 19.08
CA MET A 1 23.49 36.71 17.89
C MET A 1 23.11 35.25 17.98
N GLY A 2 21.92 34.95 18.49
CA GLY A 2 21.42 33.58 18.56
C GLY A 2 20.98 33.15 17.17
N ALA A 3 21.63 32.13 16.63
CA ALA A 3 21.21 31.47 15.40
C ALA A 3 19.76 30.98 15.60
N GLY A 4 18.88 31.34 14.67
CA GLY A 4 17.54 30.76 14.59
C GLY A 4 17.69 29.27 14.31
N PHE A 5 17.54 28.46 15.34
CA PHE A 5 17.29 27.02 15.19
C PHE A 5 15.88 26.91 14.63
N GLU A 6 15.76 26.83 13.31
CA GLU A 6 14.53 26.38 12.68
C GLU A 6 14.34 24.94 13.13
N ALA A 7 13.35 24.71 14.00
CA ALA A 7 13.04 23.38 14.50
C ALA A 7 12.80 22.46 13.29
N SER A 8 13.50 21.33 13.24
CA SER A 8 13.26 20.30 12.23
C SER A 8 11.75 20.04 12.11
N LYS A 9 11.23 20.03 10.88
CA LYS A 9 9.81 19.78 10.56
C LYS A 9 9.26 18.46 11.14
N GLU A 10 10.14 17.62 11.69
CA GLU A 10 9.82 16.41 12.47
C GLU A 10 9.16 16.70 13.83
N VAL A 11 9.33 17.89 14.41
CA VAL A 11 8.79 18.23 15.75
C VAL A 11 7.35 18.78 15.70
N THR A 12 6.90 19.34 14.57
CA THR A 12 5.55 19.92 14.40
C THR A 12 4.52 18.96 13.80
N GLY A 13 4.87 17.69 13.60
CA GLY A 13 4.05 16.72 12.86
C GLY A 13 4.14 16.88 11.35
N GLY A 14 4.53 18.04 10.82
CA GLY A 14 4.69 18.23 9.38
C GLY A 14 3.36 18.13 8.62
N GLU A 15 3.46 18.10 7.30
CA GLU A 15 2.35 18.25 6.34
C GLU A 15 1.36 17.08 6.34
N TRP A 16 1.66 16.02 7.10
CA TRP A 16 0.80 14.84 7.30
C TRP A 16 -0.21 14.99 8.44
N TYR A 17 -0.12 16.05 9.25
CA TYR A 17 -0.91 16.18 10.47
C TYR A 17 -1.82 17.41 10.43
N THR A 18 -3.11 17.17 10.70
CA THR A 18 -4.12 18.20 10.89
C THR A 18 -4.48 18.21 12.37
N ASP A 19 -4.28 19.33 13.06
CA ASP A 19 -4.55 19.47 14.51
C ASP A 19 -3.80 18.44 15.39
N GLY A 20 -2.54 18.16 15.06
CA GLY A 20 -1.72 17.20 15.82
C GLY A 20 -2.15 15.73 15.67
N LYS A 21 -3.07 15.43 14.75
CA LYS A 21 -3.47 14.07 14.37
C LYS A 21 -3.05 13.81 12.93
N LEU A 22 -2.52 12.61 12.66
CA LEU A 22 -2.23 12.17 11.30
C LEU A 22 -3.52 12.21 10.47
N ASP A 23 -3.48 12.92 9.35
CA ASP A 23 -4.60 13.04 8.42
C ASP A 23 -4.67 11.78 7.54
N VAL A 24 -5.34 10.76 8.08
CA VAL A 24 -5.50 9.45 7.44
C VAL A 24 -6.25 9.55 6.11
N GLU A 25 -7.18 10.50 5.98
CA GLU A 25 -7.95 10.71 4.76
C GLU A 25 -7.09 11.32 3.66
N PHE A 26 -6.24 12.29 4.01
CA PHE A 26 -5.25 12.87 3.12
C PHE A 26 -4.27 11.80 2.60
N VAL A 27 -3.65 11.04 3.50
CA VAL A 27 -2.70 9.96 3.15
C VAL A 27 -3.37 8.92 2.26
N SER A 28 -4.57 8.47 2.61
CA SER A 28 -5.31 7.45 1.85
C SER A 28 -5.71 7.96 0.46
N THR A 29 -6.17 9.20 0.37
CA THR A 29 -6.50 9.84 -0.91
C THR A 29 -5.27 9.96 -1.80
N LEU A 30 -4.14 10.40 -1.24
CA LEU A 30 -2.88 10.53 -1.96
C LEU A 30 -2.38 9.16 -2.48
N LYS A 31 -2.46 8.10 -1.66
CA LYS A 31 -2.19 6.71 -2.10
C LYS A 31 -3.03 6.30 -3.31
N ILE A 32 -4.34 6.53 -3.25
CA ILE A 32 -5.26 6.19 -4.36
C ILE A 32 -4.89 6.96 -5.63
N LEU A 33 -4.56 8.24 -5.52
CA LEU A 33 -4.18 9.07 -6.66
C LEU A 33 -2.86 8.61 -7.30
N CYS A 34 -1.84 8.29 -6.49
CA CYS A 34 -0.58 7.71 -6.96
C CYS A 34 -0.83 6.43 -7.76
N LEU A 35 -1.62 5.50 -7.21
CA LEU A 35 -1.98 4.24 -7.87
C LEU A 35 -2.78 4.48 -9.16
N LYS A 36 -3.69 5.45 -9.18
CA LYS A 36 -4.51 5.76 -10.36
C LYS A 36 -3.68 6.41 -11.47
N SER A 37 -2.67 7.21 -11.11
CA SER A 37 -1.73 7.78 -12.08
C SER A 37 -0.92 6.66 -12.76
N MET A 38 -0.34 5.75 -11.97
CA MET A 38 0.41 4.61 -12.49
C MET A 38 -0.44 3.65 -13.32
N GLN A 39 -1.70 3.40 -12.95
CA GLN A 39 -2.59 2.54 -13.75
C GLN A 39 -2.92 3.13 -15.13
N LYS A 40 -2.94 4.46 -15.27
CA LYS A 40 -3.22 5.13 -16.54
C LYS A 40 -2.00 5.12 -17.48
N VAL A 41 -0.81 5.38 -16.94
CA VAL A 41 0.43 5.53 -17.72
C VAL A 41 1.21 4.21 -17.84
N GLY A 42 0.95 3.27 -16.93
CA GLY A 42 1.62 1.97 -16.83
C GLY A 42 2.92 2.02 -16.02
N VAL A 43 3.77 3.01 -16.26
CA VAL A 43 5.00 3.30 -15.50
C VAL A 43 5.07 4.82 -15.30
N ALA A 44 5.35 5.28 -14.09
CA ALA A 44 5.39 6.70 -13.77
C ALA A 44 6.59 7.06 -12.90
N THR A 45 7.17 8.24 -13.14
CA THR A 45 8.16 8.84 -12.23
C THR A 45 7.45 9.61 -11.11
N VAL A 46 8.20 10.03 -10.08
CA VAL A 46 7.64 10.89 -9.02
C VAL A 46 7.15 12.22 -9.60
N GLU A 47 7.84 12.75 -10.61
CA GLU A 47 7.49 13.97 -11.33
C GLU A 47 6.15 13.81 -12.09
N ASP A 48 5.97 12.71 -12.83
CA ASP A 48 4.71 12.39 -13.52
C ASP A 48 3.53 12.24 -12.55
N ILE A 49 3.78 11.68 -11.37
CA ILE A 49 2.78 11.48 -10.33
C ILE A 49 2.38 12.83 -9.74
N ALA A 50 3.35 13.69 -9.44
CA ALA A 50 3.11 15.05 -8.95
C ALA A 50 2.25 15.85 -9.93
N GLU A 51 2.65 15.90 -11.21
CA GLU A 51 1.90 16.60 -12.27
C GLU A 51 0.47 16.06 -12.39
N SER A 52 0.32 14.73 -12.33
CA SER A 52 -1.00 14.10 -12.40
C SER A 52 -1.90 14.46 -11.22
N ILE A 53 -1.34 14.61 -10.02
CA ILE A 53 -2.10 15.00 -8.83
C ILE A 53 -2.48 16.48 -8.91
N GLU A 54 -1.56 17.35 -9.32
CA GLU A 54 -1.82 18.77 -9.53
C GLU A 54 -2.94 19.00 -10.56
N ARG A 55 -2.88 18.28 -11.68
CA ARG A 55 -3.91 18.35 -12.73
C ARG A 55 -5.30 17.94 -12.25
N LEU A 56 -5.39 17.04 -11.26
CA LEU A 56 -6.67 16.62 -10.69
C LEU A 56 -7.22 17.65 -9.69
N GLY A 57 -6.38 18.56 -9.18
CA GLY A 57 -6.80 19.67 -8.32
C GLY A 57 -7.52 19.23 -7.04
N VAL A 58 -7.20 18.03 -6.53
CA VAL A 58 -7.88 17.42 -5.37
C VAL A 58 -7.49 18.13 -4.07
N PHE A 59 -6.23 18.55 -3.96
CA PHE A 59 -5.68 19.20 -2.77
C PHE A 59 -5.59 20.72 -2.99
N LYS A 60 -6.75 21.39 -3.00
CA LYS A 60 -6.77 22.86 -3.08
C LYS A 60 -6.28 23.47 -1.77
N GLY A 61 -5.05 23.99 -1.78
CA GLY A 61 -4.47 24.74 -0.66
C GLY A 61 -3.35 24.01 0.10
N ASN A 62 -3.12 22.71 -0.15
CA ASN A 62 -1.96 21.98 0.35
C ASN A 62 -0.93 21.86 -0.78
N ASN A 63 0.29 22.35 -0.53
CA ASN A 63 1.41 22.10 -1.43
C ASN A 63 1.88 20.67 -1.18
N ILE A 64 1.94 19.85 -2.23
CA ILE A 64 2.41 18.47 -2.13
C ILE A 64 3.86 18.46 -2.54
N ASP A 65 4.75 18.33 -1.57
CA ASP A 65 6.18 18.20 -1.84
C ASP A 65 6.53 16.83 -2.45
N LEU A 66 7.56 16.79 -3.30
CA LEU A 66 8.03 15.54 -3.92
C LEU A 66 8.42 14.49 -2.87
N ASN A 67 8.96 14.91 -1.72
CA ASN A 67 9.27 14.01 -0.62
C ASN A 67 8.03 13.33 -0.04
N GLN A 68 6.88 14.02 0.02
CA GLN A 68 5.62 13.41 0.48
C GLN A 68 5.20 12.27 -0.45
N ILE A 69 5.35 12.49 -1.76
CA ILE A 69 5.08 11.47 -2.77
C ILE A 69 6.07 10.30 -2.60
N HIS A 70 7.36 10.56 -2.42
CA HIS A 70 8.35 9.52 -2.14
C HIS A 70 8.01 8.68 -0.90
N GLN A 71 7.57 9.30 0.20
CA GLN A 71 7.16 8.61 1.42
C GLN A 71 5.93 7.72 1.20
N VAL A 72 4.93 8.22 0.46
CA VAL A 72 3.74 7.44 0.10
C VAL A 72 4.10 6.27 -0.80
N LEU A 73 4.98 6.48 -1.78
CA LEU A 73 5.45 5.43 -2.67
C LEU A 73 6.23 4.35 -1.91
N GLY A 74 7.08 4.73 -0.95
CA GLY A 74 7.75 3.78 -0.07
C GLY A 74 6.76 2.98 0.78
N SER A 75 5.70 3.62 1.27
CA SER A 75 4.64 2.91 2.00
C SER A 75 3.90 1.91 1.10
N LEU A 76 3.55 2.32 -0.12
CA LEU A 76 2.89 1.44 -1.10
C LEU A 76 3.80 0.28 -1.55
N GLU A 77 5.12 0.47 -1.58
CA GLU A 77 6.10 -0.58 -1.86
C GLU A 77 6.10 -1.63 -0.75
N LEU A 78 6.08 -1.19 0.51
CA LEU A 78 5.98 -2.07 1.68
C LEU A 78 4.64 -2.83 1.72
N GLU A 79 3.55 -2.19 1.29
CA GLU A 79 2.23 -2.82 1.12
C GLU A 79 2.20 -3.81 -0.06
N GLY A 80 3.21 -3.80 -0.93
CA GLY A 80 3.30 -4.68 -2.10
C GLY A 80 2.40 -4.29 -3.26
N GLU A 81 1.82 -3.08 -3.24
CA GLU A 81 0.91 -2.58 -4.27
C GLU A 81 1.66 -1.91 -5.44
N VAL A 82 2.88 -1.42 -5.20
CA VAL A 82 3.75 -0.83 -6.25
C VAL A 82 5.11 -1.48 -6.26
N GLU A 83 5.75 -1.48 -7.43
CA GLU A 83 7.10 -1.96 -7.62
C GLU A 83 7.98 -0.82 -8.12
N LYS A 84 9.09 -0.59 -7.41
CA LYS A 84 10.14 0.32 -7.83
C LYS A 84 11.00 -0.33 -8.90
N MET A 85 11.12 0.34 -10.03
CA MET A 85 12.01 -0.04 -11.12
C MET A 85 13.13 0.98 -11.23
N SER A 86 14.36 0.49 -11.35
CA SER A 86 15.55 1.29 -11.68
C SER A 86 16.19 0.66 -12.90
N ASP A 87 16.66 1.47 -13.83
CA ASP A 87 17.35 0.98 -15.02
C ASP A 87 18.78 0.52 -14.62
N ASP A 88 19.02 -0.79 -14.63
CA ASP A 88 20.33 -1.42 -14.36
C ASP A 88 21.19 -1.55 -15.64
N GLY A 89 20.81 -0.89 -16.75
CA GLY A 89 21.52 -1.03 -18.03
C GLY A 89 21.36 -2.40 -18.71
N GLN A 90 20.66 -3.37 -18.10
CA GLN A 90 20.21 -4.61 -18.73
C GLN A 90 18.78 -4.43 -19.26
N GLY A 91 18.67 -3.79 -20.42
CA GLY A 91 17.42 -3.32 -21.02
C GLY A 91 16.26 -4.32 -20.94
N ARG A 92 15.21 -3.96 -20.18
CA ARG A 92 13.89 -4.60 -20.21
C ARG A 92 12.72 -3.68 -19.85
N VAL A 93 12.75 -2.38 -20.14
CA VAL A 93 11.50 -1.59 -20.24
C VAL A 93 11.67 -0.40 -21.20
N SER A 94 11.03 -0.43 -22.36
CA SER A 94 11.09 0.63 -23.38
C SER A 94 10.41 1.96 -22.99
N SER A 95 10.12 2.17 -21.70
CA SER A 95 9.30 3.29 -21.20
C SER A 95 9.90 3.96 -19.95
N VAL A 96 11.13 3.62 -19.57
CA VAL A 96 11.81 4.19 -18.39
C VAL A 96 12.97 5.07 -18.84
N PRO A 97 13.05 6.35 -18.42
CA PRO A 97 14.24 7.17 -18.66
C PRO A 97 15.45 6.59 -17.93
N ILE A 98 16.54 6.39 -18.67
CA ILE A 98 17.80 5.80 -18.19
C ILE A 98 18.30 6.59 -16.97
N GLY A 99 18.60 5.88 -15.88
CA GLY A 99 19.11 6.46 -14.64
C GLY A 99 18.08 7.11 -13.72
N LYS A 100 16.78 7.06 -14.05
CA LYS A 100 15.70 7.55 -13.16
C LYS A 100 14.93 6.41 -12.51
N ILE A 101 14.56 6.62 -11.26
CA ILE A 101 13.69 5.71 -10.49
C ILE A 101 12.26 5.89 -11.00
N CYS A 102 11.63 4.79 -11.40
CA CYS A 102 10.23 4.76 -11.81
C CYS A 102 9.44 3.79 -10.95
N TYR A 103 8.13 3.95 -10.92
CA TYR A 103 7.21 3.10 -10.18
C TYR A 103 6.15 2.57 -11.12
N ARG A 104 5.74 1.32 -10.93
CA ARG A 104 4.54 0.77 -11.56
C ARG A 104 3.60 0.21 -10.51
N SER A 105 2.30 0.38 -10.72
CA SER A 105 1.31 -0.37 -9.94
C SER A 105 1.46 -1.85 -10.27
N ARG A 106 1.55 -2.70 -9.24
CA ARG A 106 1.30 -4.12 -9.47
C ARG A 106 -0.16 -4.24 -9.86
N ALA A 107 -0.44 -5.00 -10.93
CA ALA A 107 -1.82 -5.39 -11.20
C ALA A 107 -2.33 -6.01 -9.92
N LYS A 108 -3.45 -5.49 -9.36
CA LYS A 108 -4.10 -6.13 -8.22
C LYS A 108 -4.23 -7.59 -8.60
N LYS A 109 -3.42 -8.43 -7.99
CA LYS A 109 -3.57 -9.87 -8.09
C LYS A 109 -4.94 -10.04 -7.48
N LEU A 110 -5.97 -10.24 -8.32
CA LEU A 110 -7.32 -10.56 -7.87
C LEU A 110 -7.09 -11.50 -6.71
N GLU A 111 -7.39 -11.01 -5.50
CA GLU A 111 -7.00 -11.69 -4.28
C GLU A 111 -7.65 -13.04 -4.42
N LYS A 112 -6.85 -14.03 -4.83
CA LYS A 112 -7.30 -15.41 -4.89
C LYS A 112 -7.31 -15.72 -3.42
N THR A 113 -8.45 -15.42 -2.80
CA THR A 113 -8.74 -15.82 -1.45
C THR A 113 -8.42 -17.30 -1.45
N ASN A 114 -7.33 -17.67 -0.79
CA ASN A 114 -6.88 -19.06 -0.82
C ASN A 114 -8.06 -19.88 -0.31
N ALA A 115 -8.40 -21.02 -0.92
CA ALA A 115 -9.60 -21.76 -0.54
C ALA A 115 -9.70 -22.07 0.97
N MET A 116 -8.58 -22.02 1.70
CA MET A 116 -8.51 -22.18 3.15
C MET A 116 -8.95 -20.97 3.98
N GLU A 117 -8.82 -19.72 3.52
CA GLU A 117 -9.33 -18.54 4.27
C GLU A 117 -10.86 -18.46 4.27
N SER A 118 -11.53 -19.14 3.33
CA SER A 118 -12.99 -19.20 3.27
C SER A 118 -13.61 -20.32 4.12
N ILE A 119 -12.78 -21.17 4.76
CA ILE A 119 -13.22 -22.36 5.52
C ILE A 119 -12.66 -22.25 6.94
N PRO A 120 -13.45 -22.55 8.00
CA PRO A 120 -13.01 -22.40 9.39
C PRO A 120 -11.76 -23.21 9.74
N CYS A 121 -11.45 -24.27 8.98
CA CYS A 121 -10.25 -25.08 9.15
C CYS A 121 -8.95 -24.35 8.80
N GLY A 122 -8.97 -23.36 7.88
CA GLY A 122 -7.77 -22.65 7.46
C GLY A 122 -7.19 -21.71 8.51
N ILE A 123 -7.99 -21.33 9.50
CA ILE A 123 -7.57 -20.52 10.65
C ILE A 123 -7.57 -21.31 11.97
N CYS A 124 -7.83 -22.61 11.93
CA CYS A 124 -7.99 -23.42 13.15
C CYS A 124 -6.63 -23.60 13.84
N PRO A 125 -6.44 -23.10 15.09
CA PRO A 125 -5.16 -23.18 15.78
C PRO A 125 -4.76 -24.61 16.18
N GLN A 126 -5.69 -25.57 16.11
CA GLN A 126 -5.51 -26.96 16.51
C GLN A 126 -5.68 -27.93 15.34
N ILE A 127 -5.58 -27.45 14.08
CA ILE A 127 -5.79 -28.28 12.89
C ILE A 127 -4.87 -29.50 12.85
N SER A 128 -3.64 -29.38 13.37
CA SER A 128 -2.66 -30.48 13.44
C SER A 128 -3.07 -31.63 14.36
N LEU A 129 -4.01 -31.38 15.29
CA LEU A 129 -4.54 -32.39 16.22
C LEU A 129 -5.92 -32.91 15.78
N CYS A 130 -6.44 -32.41 14.66
CA CYS A 130 -7.75 -32.76 14.15
C CYS A 130 -7.70 -34.09 13.40
N THR A 131 -8.25 -35.15 13.99
CA THR A 131 -8.31 -36.49 13.39
C THR A 131 -9.73 -37.06 13.51
N PRO A 132 -10.19 -37.92 12.59
CA PRO A 132 -11.57 -38.43 12.61
C PRO A 132 -11.94 -39.13 13.93
N ASP A 133 -10.98 -39.81 14.55
CA ASP A 133 -11.13 -40.56 15.82
C ASP A 133 -10.56 -39.81 17.05
N GLY A 134 -10.09 -38.57 16.85
CA GLY A 134 -9.45 -37.79 17.90
C GLY A 134 -10.42 -37.06 18.82
N ILE A 135 -9.89 -36.56 19.94
CA ILE A 135 -10.60 -35.64 20.85
C ILE A 135 -11.07 -34.39 20.09
N ILE A 136 -10.23 -33.91 19.17
CA ILE A 136 -10.57 -32.89 18.19
C ILE A 136 -10.85 -33.61 16.88
N SER A 137 -12.13 -33.67 16.49
CA SER A 137 -12.58 -34.38 15.29
C SER A 137 -13.37 -33.46 14.37
N PRO A 138 -13.19 -33.57 13.03
CA PRO A 138 -13.98 -32.79 12.08
C PRO A 138 -15.47 -33.12 12.16
N ILE A 139 -15.83 -34.32 12.62
CA ILE A 139 -17.21 -34.81 12.72
C ILE A 139 -17.95 -34.14 13.88
N THR A 140 -17.25 -33.91 15.00
CA THR A 140 -17.81 -33.29 16.21
C THR A 140 -17.49 -31.80 16.32
N CYS A 141 -16.71 -31.25 15.39
CA CYS A 141 -16.23 -29.86 15.41
C CYS A 141 -17.38 -28.83 15.40
N VAL A 142 -17.46 -28.03 16.47
CA VAL A 142 -18.47 -26.97 16.64
C VAL A 142 -18.32 -25.87 15.58
N TYR A 143 -17.08 -25.49 15.24
CA TYR A 143 -16.80 -24.45 14.25
C TYR A 143 -17.21 -24.87 12.83
N TYR A 144 -16.95 -26.13 12.48
CA TYR A 144 -17.32 -26.66 11.18
C TYR A 144 -18.84 -26.80 11.05
N LYS A 145 -19.52 -27.25 12.12
CA LYS A 145 -20.99 -27.32 12.15
C LYS A 145 -21.65 -25.95 12.03
N ARG A 146 -21.22 -24.96 12.82
CA ARG A 146 -21.75 -23.57 12.74
C ARG A 146 -21.52 -22.92 11.37
N TRP A 147 -20.49 -23.33 10.64
CA TRP A 147 -20.21 -22.83 9.31
C TRP A 147 -21.07 -23.51 8.22
N LEU A 148 -21.47 -24.77 8.43
CA LEU A 148 -22.38 -25.49 7.53
C LEU A 148 -23.87 -25.20 7.79
N ASP A 149 -24.20 -24.79 9.02
CA ASP A 149 -25.53 -24.36 9.44
C ASP A 149 -25.73 -22.89 9.01
N PHE A 150 -26.37 -22.69 7.86
CA PHE A 150 -26.66 -21.36 7.28
C PHE A 150 -27.90 -20.72 7.89
#